data_AF-A0A2V8L0C0-F1
#
_entry.id   AF-A0A2V8L0C0-F1
#
_cell.length_a   1.000
_cell.length_b   1.000
_cell.length_c   1.000
_cell.angle_alpha   90.00
_cell.angle_beta   90.00
_cell.angle_gamma   90.00
#
_symmetry.space_group_name_H-M   'P 1'
#
loop_
_entity.id
_entity.type
_entity.pdbx_description
1 polymer ?
#
loop_
_entity_poly.entity_id
_entity_poly.type
_entity_poly.pdbx_seq_one_letter_code
_entity_poly.pdbx_strand_id
1 'polypeptide(L)' 'MQLEGIDHVALGVRDIERSAKWYIEVLGFERLHEDMWNGVPTFIG' A
#
# COMPACT_ATOMS: atom_id res chain seq x y z
N MET A 1 -17.21 19.89 10.71
CA MET A 1 -16.22 18.79 10.61
C MET A 1 -14.86 19.41 10.38
N GLN A 2 -13.84 18.91 11.09
CA GLN A 2 -12.44 19.28 10.89
C GLN A 2 -11.73 18.09 10.22
N LEU A 3 -10.89 18.35 9.21
CA LEU A 3 -10.10 17.32 8.54
C LEU A 3 -8.84 17.04 9.36
N GLU A 4 -8.52 15.76 9.57
CA GLU A 4 -7.36 15.33 10.37
C GLU A 4 -6.07 15.18 9.54
N GLY A 5 -6.21 14.93 8.23
CA GLY A 5 -5.06 14.75 7.34
C GLY A 5 -5.40 13.89 6.13
N ILE A 6 -4.35 13.37 5.48
CA ILE A 6 -4.48 12.38 4.40
C ILE A 6 -4.67 11.01 5.05
N ASP A 7 -5.70 10.29 4.61
CA ASP A 7 -5.98 8.92 5.05
C ASP A 7 -5.10 7.89 4.32
N HIS A 8 -5.10 7.92 2.98
CA HIS A 8 -4.24 7.09 2.14
C HIS A 8 -4.05 7.70 0.74
N VAL A 9 -3.10 7.16 -0.03
CA VAL A 9 -2.84 7.54 -1.43
C VAL A 9 -2.84 6.29 -2.32
N ALA A 10 -3.68 6.27 -3.35
CA ALA A 10 -3.70 5.19 -4.35
C ALA A 10 -2.71 5.49 -5.48
N LEU A 11 -1.81 4.53 -5.76
CA LEU A 11 -0.77 4.66 -6.78
C LEU A 11 -0.93 3.59 -7.85
N GLY A 12 -1.07 4.01 -9.12
CA GLY A 12 -1.00 3.11 -10.26
C GLY A 12 0.45 2.72 -10.53
N VAL A 13 0.76 1.42 -10.47
CA VAL A 13 2.11 0.89 -10.69
C VAL A 13 2.12 -0.16 -11.80
N ARG A 14 3.29 -0.37 -12.41
CA ARG A 14 3.46 -1.37 -13.48
C ARG A 14 3.54 -2.80 -12.97
N ASP A 15 4.09 -2.99 -11.77
CA ASP A 15 4.31 -4.29 -11.14
C ASP A 15 4.06 -4.14 -9.63
N ILE A 16 3.01 -4.79 -9.14
CA ILE A 16 2.52 -4.64 -7.76
C ILE A 16 3.51 -5.25 -6.77
N GLU A 17 3.94 -6.49 -7.02
CA GLU A 17 4.81 -7.24 -6.12
C GLU A 17 6.18 -6.57 -5.97
N ARG A 18 6.77 -6.14 -7.09
CA ARG A 18 8.04 -5.41 -7.05
C ARG A 18 7.91 -4.07 -6.32
N SER A 19 6.79 -3.36 -6.52
CA SER A 19 6.58 -2.06 -5.88
C SER A 19 6.35 -2.21 -4.38
N ALA A 20 5.48 -3.14 -3.97
CA ALA A 20 5.23 -3.43 -2.56
C ALA A 20 6.51 -3.81 -1.82
N LYS A 21 7.32 -4.70 -2.41
CA LYS A 21 8.63 -5.08 -1.86
C LYS A 21 9.54 -3.87 -1.64
N TRP A 22 9.61 -2.94 -2.59
CA TRP A 22 10.43 -1.74 -2.45
C TRP A 22 9.99 -0.88 -1.26
N TYR A 23 8.70 -0.63 -1.11
CA TYR A 23 8.17 0.16 0.01
C TYR A 23 8.43 -0.52 1.36
N ILE A 24 8.33 -1.85 1.43
CA ILE A 24 8.65 -2.63 2.63
C ILE A 24 10.16 -2.54 2.95
N GLU A 25 11.02 -2.81 1.98
CA GLU A 25 12.47 -2.88 2.22
C GLU A 25 13.12 -1.51 2.43
N VAL A 26 12.61 -0.47 1.75
CA VAL A 26 13.23 0.87 1.75
C VAL A 26 12.59 1.79 2.78
N LEU A 27 11.26 1.74 2.95
CA LEU A 27 10.55 2.60 3.91
C LEU A 27 10.17 1.87 5.19
N GLY A 28 10.31 0.54 5.26
CA GLY A 28 9.98 -0.24 6.45
C GLY A 28 8.49 -0.46 6.65
N PHE A 29 7.67 -0.32 5.59
CA PHE A 29 6.23 -0.59 5.67
C PHE A 29 5.96 -2.09 5.79
N GLU A 30 4.74 -2.42 6.20
CA GLU A 30 4.24 -3.79 6.31
C GLU A 30 3.12 -4.05 5.30
N ARG A 31 2.91 -5.32 4.95
CA ARG A 31 1.74 -5.73 4.16
C ARG A 31 0.50 -5.65 5.04
N LEU A 32 -0.55 -5.04 4.51
CA LEU A 32 -1.84 -4.95 5.17
C LEU A 32 -2.87 -5.71 4.34
N HIS A 33 -3.78 -6.41 5.02
CA HIS A 33 -4.95 -7.05 4.39
C HIS A 33 -4.62 -8.06 3.26
N GLU A 34 -3.54 -8.86 3.38
CA GLU A 34 -3.05 -9.75 2.31
C GLU A 34 -4.11 -10.70 1.72
N ASP A 35 -5.10 -11.11 2.52
CA ASP A 35 -6.16 -12.04 2.09
C ASP A 35 -7.38 -11.37 1.46
N MET A 36 -7.33 -10.06 1.24
CA MET A 36 -8.43 -9.28 0.70
C MET A 36 -8.25 -9.00 -0.79
N TRP A 37 -9.37 -8.97 -1.54
CA TRP A 37 -9.44 -8.54 -2.95
C TRP A 37 -8.48 -9.25 -3.91
N ASN A 38 -8.07 -10.48 -3.61
CA ASN A 38 -7.14 -11.28 -4.42
C ASN A 38 -5.81 -10.53 -4.70
N GLY A 39 -5.35 -9.71 -3.76
CA GLY A 39 -4.09 -8.97 -3.86
C GLY A 39 -4.14 -7.67 -4.66
N VAL A 40 -5.29 -7.29 -5.24
CA VAL A 40 -5.42 -6.01 -5.97
C VAL A 40 -6.69 -5.26 -5.53
N PRO A 41 -6.55 -4.06 -4.94
CA PRO A 41 -5.30 -3.35 -4.63
C PRO A 41 -4.51 -4.00 -3.49
N THR A 42 -3.18 -3.88 -3.52
CA THR A 42 -2.29 -4.24 -2.41
C THR A 42 -2.11 -3.03 -1.50
N PHE A 43 -2.29 -3.23 -0.20
CA PHE A 43 -2.08 -2.19 0.82
C PHE A 43 -0.78 -2.42 1.57
N ILE A 44 -0.09 -1.32 1.82
CA ILE A 44 1.14 -1.25 2.60
C ILE A 44 1.16 0.04 3.42
N GLY A 45 1.71 0.01 4.62
CA GLY A 45 1.82 1.16 5.51
C GLY A 45 2.65 0.87 6.75
#